data_AF-A0AAW2U6E4-F1
#
_entry.id   AF-A0AAW2U6E4-F1
#
_cell.length_a   1.000
_cell.length_b   1.000
_cell.length_c   1.000
_cell.angle_alpha   90.00
_cell.angle_beta   90.00
_cell.angle_gamma   90.00
#
_symmetry.space_group_name_H-M   'P 1'
#
loop_
_entity.id
_entity.type
_entity.pdbx_description
1 polymer ?
#
loop_
_entity_poly.entity_id
_entity_poly.type
_entity_poly.pdbx_seq_one_letter_code
_entity_poly.pdbx_strand_id
1 'polypeptide(L)'
;MHYDNFLIFNSILVGWDFWVDADGGFLKLDLKKSENKKKKQSLGCLMVDFGNPERLDFVEEKGKGKEEKRRAKVEEMARNREKEDLESRFNSQVSRSVADSSPSLFKLISTLIIFVGVVVGLVSSSHINRYFTFQSDQFNFKNIYFDSEQISPDGKTVVNREGDGSLSMWSLIGQRNLSHRMTDDELFWRASLVPQKEEFPFKRVPRVAFLFLTRGPLPMLPLWERFFSGQDVEKYSIYVHALPGYELKVSSSSVFTVARFQVRTKRGTCGAAASNNVALMNKYSFVQISQHVEWGSVSLVDAEKRLLANALLDFSNERFVLLSESCIPIYSFPTVYKYLVESAHSFVESYDDPTRYGRGRYSRWMKPDITLSEWRKGSQWFEMHRTLAIKIVADTKYYMLFRKYCKPSCYPDEHYIPTYLRKFHGALNSNRTVTYVDWSEMAPHPASFTAANTTEGFIQSLRNNGTCSYNSGKTPICYLFARKFDPSALEPLLTFAPQVMGF
;
A
#
# COMPACT_ATOMS: atom_id res chain seq x y z
N MET A 1 10.51 54.34 -25.09
CA MET A 1 9.83 54.60 -26.38
C MET A 1 8.78 53.52 -26.56
N HIS A 2 7.55 53.89 -26.92
CA HIS A 2 6.49 52.95 -27.27
C HIS A 2 6.86 52.12 -28.51
N TYR A 3 6.24 50.95 -28.66
CA TYR A 3 5.33 50.71 -29.80
C TYR A 3 4.34 49.60 -29.44
N ASP A 4 3.09 50.00 -29.24
CA ASP A 4 1.93 49.12 -29.36
C ASP A 4 1.66 48.83 -30.85
N ASN A 5 1.05 47.69 -31.17
CA ASN A 5 0.13 47.61 -32.30
C ASN A 5 -0.89 46.47 -32.11
N PHE A 6 -2.14 46.88 -31.94
CA PHE A 6 -3.33 46.03 -32.04
C PHE A 6 -3.59 45.66 -33.50
N LEU A 7 -4.27 44.52 -33.73
CA LEU A 7 -5.15 44.35 -34.89
C LEU A 7 -6.46 43.64 -34.52
N ILE A 8 -7.50 44.01 -35.27
CA ILE A 8 -8.92 43.67 -35.14
C ILE A 8 -9.48 43.55 -36.58
N PHE A 9 -10.60 42.89 -36.88
CA PHE A 9 -11.72 42.42 -36.06
C PHE A 9 -12.22 41.05 -36.56
N ASN A 10 -13.00 40.30 -35.76
CA ASN A 10 -14.33 39.88 -36.26
C ASN A 10 -15.29 39.44 -35.15
N SER A 11 -16.44 40.11 -35.11
CA SER A 11 -17.56 39.84 -34.22
C SER A 11 -18.68 39.16 -35.00
N ILE A 12 -19.39 38.22 -34.37
CA ILE A 12 -20.75 37.85 -34.77
C ILE A 12 -21.62 37.89 -33.51
N LEU A 13 -22.64 38.77 -33.53
CA LEU A 13 -23.75 38.80 -32.56
C LEU A 13 -24.56 37.49 -32.69
N VAL A 14 -25.38 37.02 -31.76
CA VAL A 14 -26.63 37.56 -31.18
C VAL A 14 -26.96 36.62 -30.00
N GLY A 15 -27.62 36.97 -28.90
CA GLY A 15 -28.19 38.23 -28.41
C GLY A 15 -28.71 38.00 -26.98
N TRP A 16 -29.07 39.07 -26.29
CA TRP A 16 -29.68 38.99 -24.96
C TRP A 16 -31.18 39.19 -25.08
N ASP A 17 -31.98 38.47 -24.29
CA ASP A 17 -33.34 38.89 -23.94
C ASP A 17 -33.52 38.81 -22.42
N PHE A 18 -33.74 39.98 -21.82
CA PHE A 18 -34.23 40.16 -20.46
C PHE A 18 -35.74 40.30 -20.52
N TRP A 19 -36.47 39.71 -19.58
CA TRP A 19 -37.79 40.19 -19.19
C TRP A 19 -37.95 40.14 -17.67
N VAL A 20 -38.28 41.30 -17.10
CA VAL A 20 -38.75 41.49 -15.72
C VAL A 20 -39.86 42.53 -15.78
N ASP A 21 -41.08 42.16 -15.41
CA ASP A 21 -41.89 42.86 -14.39
C ASP A 21 -43.14 42.01 -14.07
N ALA A 22 -43.48 41.82 -12.79
CA ALA A 22 -44.41 42.63 -11.99
C ALA A 22 -45.89 42.36 -12.31
N ASP A 23 -46.55 41.59 -11.44
CA ASP A 23 -47.81 41.98 -10.79
C ASP A 23 -48.21 40.95 -9.73
N GLY A 24 -48.57 41.42 -8.53
CA GLY A 24 -48.98 40.57 -7.42
C GLY A 24 -50.45 40.17 -7.53
N GLY A 25 -50.74 38.89 -7.78
CA GLY A 25 -52.11 38.39 -7.89
C GLY A 25 -52.28 36.94 -7.44
N PHE A 26 -52.96 36.72 -6.30
CA PHE A 26 -53.42 35.40 -5.88
C PHE A 26 -54.59 34.96 -6.77
N LEU A 27 -54.47 33.85 -7.48
CA LEU A 27 -55.63 33.15 -8.05
C LEU A 27 -55.70 31.70 -7.57
N LYS A 28 -56.77 31.47 -6.81
CA LYS A 28 -57.19 30.21 -6.21
C LYS A 28 -58.08 29.47 -7.21
N LEU A 29 -57.73 28.24 -7.58
CA LEU A 29 -58.61 27.35 -8.34
C LEU A 29 -58.85 26.05 -7.55
N ASP A 30 -59.95 26.05 -6.79
CA ASP A 30 -60.56 24.85 -6.23
C ASP A 30 -61.19 24.02 -7.37
N LEU A 31 -60.76 22.76 -7.53
CA LEU A 31 -61.59 21.72 -8.15
C LEU A 31 -61.58 20.47 -7.26
N LYS A 32 -62.78 19.98 -6.95
CA LYS A 32 -63.05 19.07 -5.82
C LYS A 32 -64.01 17.95 -6.25
N LYS A 33 -63.71 16.72 -5.82
CA LYS A 33 -64.48 15.45 -6.03
C LYS A 33 -64.53 14.94 -7.49
N SER A 34 -64.69 13.63 -7.75
CA SER A 34 -65.15 12.49 -6.92
C SER A 34 -64.19 11.28 -7.02
N GLU A 35 -63.88 10.52 -5.95
CA GLU A 35 -64.55 9.25 -5.54
C GLU A 35 -64.76 8.21 -6.69
N ASN A 36 -64.53 6.89 -6.55
CA ASN A 36 -64.36 6.04 -5.34
C ASN A 36 -63.77 4.62 -5.64
N LYS A 37 -63.29 3.90 -4.59
CA LYS A 37 -63.11 2.42 -4.45
C LYS A 37 -62.10 1.71 -5.40
N LYS A 38 -61.30 0.69 -5.03
CA LYS A 38 -61.06 -0.22 -3.86
C LYS A 38 -59.53 -0.57 -3.89
N LYS A 39 -58.81 -1.11 -2.89
CA LYS A 39 -59.13 -1.90 -1.67
C LYS A 39 -57.95 -1.78 -0.66
N LYS A 40 -58.23 -1.72 0.66
CA LYS A 40 -57.27 -2.04 1.75
C LYS A 40 -57.16 -3.60 1.89
N GLN A 41 -56.31 -4.25 2.70
CA GLN A 41 -55.72 -3.87 4.00
C GLN A 41 -54.51 -4.76 4.39
N SER A 42 -53.90 -4.46 5.54
CA SER A 42 -52.66 -4.98 6.12
C SER A 42 -52.83 -6.05 7.23
N LEU A 43 -51.69 -6.46 7.81
CA LEU A 43 -51.43 -7.04 9.15
C LEU A 43 -51.35 -8.58 9.32
N GLY A 44 -50.40 -9.00 10.17
CA GLY A 44 -50.22 -10.38 10.62
C GLY A 44 -48.87 -10.64 11.31
N CYS A 45 -48.67 -10.15 12.54
CA CYS A 45 -47.66 -10.70 13.46
C CYS A 45 -48.30 -11.76 14.36
N LEU A 46 -47.54 -12.78 14.78
CA LEU A 46 -47.92 -13.64 15.91
C LEU A 46 -46.67 -14.05 16.71
N MET A 47 -46.71 -13.87 18.03
CA MET A 47 -45.91 -14.63 19.00
C MET A 47 -46.88 -15.44 19.86
N VAL A 48 -46.46 -16.62 20.34
CA VAL A 48 -46.64 -17.12 21.73
C VAL A 48 -45.44 -18.03 22.04
N ASP A 49 -45.11 -18.18 23.32
CA ASP A 49 -43.86 -18.72 23.90
C ASP A 49 -44.14 -19.87 24.91
N PHE A 50 -43.07 -20.44 25.51
CA PHE A 50 -42.96 -21.32 26.69
C PHE A 50 -43.05 -22.86 26.54
N GLY A 51 -42.03 -23.56 27.10
CA GLY A 51 -42.16 -24.93 27.63
C GLY A 51 -40.93 -25.86 27.51
N ASN A 52 -40.34 -26.27 28.65
CA ASN A 52 -39.28 -27.29 28.84
C ASN A 52 -39.32 -27.72 30.34
N PRO A 53 -38.80 -28.87 30.84
CA PRO A 53 -38.22 -30.09 30.22
C PRO A 53 -38.81 -31.45 30.74
N GLU A 54 -38.24 -32.58 30.29
CA GLU A 54 -37.91 -33.85 31.02
C GLU A 54 -38.38 -35.22 30.47
N ARG A 55 -37.37 -36.14 30.39
CA ARG A 55 -37.36 -37.60 30.71
C ARG A 55 -37.73 -38.70 29.67
N LEU A 56 -36.68 -39.49 29.32
CA LEU A 56 -36.54 -40.95 29.04
C LEU A 56 -37.62 -41.68 28.19
N ASP A 57 -37.27 -42.57 27.25
CA ASP A 57 -36.57 -43.84 27.49
C ASP A 57 -35.57 -44.30 26.39
N PHE A 58 -34.72 -45.27 26.76
CA PHE A 58 -33.78 -46.00 25.91
C PHE A 58 -34.36 -47.36 25.46
N VAL A 59 -34.26 -47.69 24.17
CA VAL A 59 -34.14 -49.09 23.68
C VAL A 59 -33.05 -49.15 22.62
N GLU A 60 -32.25 -50.22 22.66
CA GLU A 60 -31.03 -50.42 21.89
C GLU A 60 -31.26 -51.28 20.65
N GLU A 61 -30.76 -50.85 19.47
CA GLU A 61 -30.58 -51.77 18.33
C GLU A 61 -29.20 -51.54 17.65
N LYS A 62 -28.22 -52.38 18.00
CA LYS A 62 -26.89 -52.41 17.37
C LYS A 62 -26.85 -53.49 16.29
N GLY A 63 -26.42 -53.17 15.05
CA GLY A 63 -26.07 -54.28 14.14
C GLY A 63 -25.85 -54.10 12.64
N LYS A 64 -25.62 -52.90 12.06
CA LYS A 64 -25.41 -52.78 10.58
C LYS A 64 -24.18 -51.99 10.09
N GLY A 65 -23.22 -51.65 10.95
CA GLY A 65 -22.11 -50.74 10.59
C GLY A 65 -20.78 -51.35 10.08
N LYS A 66 -20.58 -52.67 10.12
CA LYS A 66 -19.27 -53.31 9.85
C LYS A 66 -19.14 -54.02 8.49
N GLU A 67 -20.24 -54.50 7.93
CA GLU A 67 -20.28 -55.20 6.63
C GLU A 67 -20.04 -54.22 5.46
N GLU A 68 -20.74 -53.08 5.50
CA GLU A 68 -20.78 -52.07 4.45
C GLU A 68 -19.42 -51.37 4.27
N LYS A 69 -18.76 -51.01 5.39
CA LYS A 69 -17.39 -50.46 5.38
C LYS A 69 -16.33 -51.43 4.84
N ARG A 70 -16.58 -52.74 4.85
CA ARG A 70 -15.69 -53.72 4.21
C ARG A 70 -15.93 -53.81 2.71
N ARG A 71 -17.18 -53.81 2.24
CA ARG A 71 -17.51 -53.80 0.80
C ARG A 71 -16.97 -52.55 0.10
N ALA A 72 -17.22 -51.36 0.64
CA ALA A 72 -16.76 -50.10 0.05
C ALA A 72 -15.22 -50.07 -0.15
N LYS A 73 -14.46 -50.59 0.82
CA LYS A 73 -12.99 -50.63 0.74
C LYS A 73 -12.44 -51.64 -0.27
N VAL A 74 -13.17 -52.73 -0.52
CA VAL A 74 -12.79 -53.73 -1.55
C VAL A 74 -13.07 -53.19 -2.95
N GLU A 75 -14.20 -52.51 -3.16
CA GLU A 75 -14.49 -51.86 -4.45
C GLU A 75 -13.51 -50.72 -4.77
N GLU A 76 -13.08 -49.95 -3.77
CA GLU A 76 -12.08 -48.90 -3.95
C GLU A 76 -10.72 -49.48 -4.39
N MET A 77 -10.29 -50.58 -3.79
CA MET A 77 -9.07 -51.29 -4.19
C MET A 77 -9.19 -51.94 -5.58
N ALA A 78 -10.37 -52.40 -5.98
CA ALA A 78 -10.61 -52.93 -7.32
C ALA A 78 -10.52 -51.82 -8.39
N ARG A 79 -11.20 -50.69 -8.18
CA ARG A 79 -11.18 -49.53 -9.09
C ARG A 79 -9.78 -48.95 -9.28
N ASN A 80 -8.95 -48.93 -8.23
CA ASN A 80 -7.57 -48.44 -8.35
C ASN A 80 -6.68 -49.37 -9.20
N ARG A 81 -6.86 -50.70 -9.11
CA ARG A 81 -6.11 -51.64 -9.97
C ARG A 81 -6.50 -51.56 -11.45
N GLU A 82 -7.78 -51.40 -11.76
CA GLU A 82 -8.20 -51.18 -13.15
C GLU A 82 -7.60 -49.89 -13.72
N LYS A 83 -7.49 -48.85 -12.90
CA LYS A 83 -6.91 -47.57 -13.31
C LYS A 83 -5.40 -47.67 -13.59
N GLU A 84 -4.66 -48.40 -12.74
CA GLU A 84 -3.23 -48.69 -12.97
C GLU A 84 -2.99 -49.54 -14.23
N ASP A 85 -3.85 -50.53 -14.52
CA ASP A 85 -3.75 -51.35 -15.75
C ASP A 85 -4.11 -50.55 -17.01
N LEU A 86 -5.03 -49.58 -16.90
CA LEU A 86 -5.37 -48.63 -17.97
C LEU A 86 -4.22 -47.66 -18.29
N GLU A 87 -3.57 -47.07 -17.28
CA GLU A 87 -2.40 -46.20 -17.48
C GLU A 87 -1.19 -46.97 -18.05
N SER A 88 -0.99 -48.21 -17.59
CA SER A 88 0.01 -49.14 -18.15
C SER A 88 -0.21 -49.40 -19.65
N ARG A 89 -1.45 -49.73 -20.04
CA ARG A 89 -1.81 -49.96 -21.46
C ARG A 89 -1.67 -48.70 -22.31
N PHE A 90 -2.08 -47.54 -21.79
CA PHE A 90 -1.94 -46.25 -22.49
C PHE A 90 -0.47 -45.92 -22.79
N ASN A 91 0.41 -46.03 -21.80
CA ASN A 91 1.84 -45.76 -21.97
C ASN A 91 2.53 -46.76 -22.93
N SER A 92 2.12 -48.03 -22.92
CA SER A 92 2.55 -49.04 -23.89
C SER A 92 2.11 -48.71 -25.31
N GLN A 93 0.88 -48.22 -25.50
CA GLN A 93 0.32 -47.89 -26.80
C GLN A 93 0.92 -46.60 -27.39
N VAL A 94 1.21 -45.59 -26.55
CA VAL A 94 1.97 -44.38 -26.94
C VAL A 94 3.42 -44.74 -27.31
N SER A 95 4.08 -45.62 -26.55
CA SER A 95 5.45 -46.03 -26.86
C SER A 95 5.56 -46.79 -28.19
N ARG A 96 4.50 -47.51 -28.61
CA ARG A 96 4.45 -48.21 -29.90
C ARG A 96 4.14 -47.28 -31.08
N SER A 97 3.33 -46.23 -30.91
CA SER A 97 3.01 -45.32 -32.03
C SER A 97 4.17 -44.40 -32.42
N VAL A 98 5.08 -44.09 -31.48
CA VAL A 98 6.29 -43.30 -31.73
C VAL A 98 7.35 -44.09 -32.54
N ALA A 99 7.32 -45.43 -32.50
CA ALA A 99 8.36 -46.27 -33.10
C ALA A 99 8.29 -46.41 -34.64
N ASP A 100 7.13 -46.16 -35.27
CA ASP A 100 6.89 -46.45 -36.71
C ASP A 100 6.87 -45.20 -37.62
N SER A 101 7.23 -44.02 -37.10
CA SER A 101 7.21 -42.78 -37.89
C SER A 101 8.54 -42.53 -38.63
N SER A 102 8.56 -42.77 -39.94
CA SER A 102 9.77 -42.57 -40.76
C SER A 102 10.30 -41.11 -40.70
N PRO A 103 11.63 -40.90 -40.70
CA PRO A 103 12.25 -39.61 -40.39
C PRO A 103 12.09 -38.51 -41.48
N SER A 104 11.40 -38.80 -42.59
CA SER A 104 11.02 -37.79 -43.59
C SER A 104 9.78 -37.00 -43.17
N LEU A 105 8.78 -37.66 -42.58
CA LEU A 105 7.49 -37.05 -42.25
C LEU A 105 7.61 -35.99 -41.13
N PHE A 106 8.40 -36.28 -40.10
CA PHE A 106 8.66 -35.34 -39.00
C PHE A 106 9.37 -34.05 -39.46
N LYS A 107 10.29 -34.15 -40.44
CA LYS A 107 10.93 -32.97 -41.03
C LYS A 107 9.92 -32.12 -41.83
N LEU A 108 9.04 -32.78 -42.59
CA LEU A 108 8.00 -32.11 -43.39
C LEU A 108 7.00 -31.36 -42.49
N ILE A 109 6.51 -32.01 -41.42
CA ILE A 109 5.61 -31.39 -40.43
C ILE A 109 6.30 -30.24 -39.68
N SER A 110 7.55 -30.42 -39.25
CA SER A 110 8.34 -29.36 -38.59
C SER A 110 8.51 -28.12 -39.49
N THR A 111 8.86 -28.31 -40.77
CA THR A 111 9.00 -27.19 -41.71
C THR A 111 7.68 -26.48 -42.00
N LEU A 112 6.56 -27.21 -42.10
CA LEU A 112 5.23 -26.63 -42.27
C LEU A 112 4.82 -25.77 -41.06
N ILE A 113 5.05 -26.22 -39.83
CA ILE A 113 4.72 -25.45 -38.62
C ILE A 113 5.51 -24.13 -38.55
N ILE A 114 6.79 -24.15 -38.91
CA ILE A 114 7.63 -22.94 -38.95
C ILE A 114 7.13 -21.97 -40.03
N PHE A 115 6.79 -22.46 -41.23
CA PHE A 115 6.28 -21.62 -42.32
C PHE A 115 4.93 -20.97 -41.98
N VAL A 116 3.99 -21.74 -41.42
CA VAL A 116 2.69 -21.21 -40.98
C VAL A 116 2.87 -20.19 -39.85
N GLY A 117 3.77 -20.43 -38.89
CA GLY A 117 4.09 -19.47 -37.83
C GLY A 117 4.64 -18.14 -38.36
N VAL A 118 5.52 -18.17 -39.36
CA VAL A 118 6.07 -16.96 -40.00
C VAL A 118 4.99 -16.21 -40.80
N VAL A 119 4.15 -16.92 -41.57
CA VAL A 119 3.07 -16.29 -42.34
C VAL A 119 2.03 -15.64 -41.42
N VAL A 120 1.60 -16.32 -40.37
CA VAL A 120 0.68 -15.74 -39.37
C VAL A 120 1.32 -14.55 -38.67
N GLY A 121 2.60 -14.63 -38.27
CA GLY A 121 3.32 -13.52 -37.67
C GLY A 121 3.42 -12.28 -38.55
N LEU A 122 3.66 -12.45 -39.86
CA LEU A 122 3.74 -11.34 -40.82
C LEU A 122 2.36 -10.73 -41.10
N VAL A 123 1.32 -11.55 -41.27
CA VAL A 123 -0.07 -11.07 -41.47
C VAL A 123 -0.56 -10.30 -40.24
N SER A 124 -0.29 -10.80 -39.02
CA SER A 124 -0.63 -10.07 -37.78
C SER A 124 0.14 -8.76 -37.64
N SER A 125 1.44 -8.75 -37.95
CA SER A 125 2.28 -7.53 -37.92
C SER A 125 1.76 -6.44 -38.86
N SER A 126 1.32 -6.82 -40.07
CA SER A 126 0.78 -5.89 -41.07
C SER A 126 -0.56 -5.24 -40.68
N HIS A 127 -1.31 -5.80 -39.72
CA HIS A 127 -2.58 -5.25 -39.23
C HIS A 127 -2.47 -4.46 -37.92
N ILE A 128 -1.45 -4.69 -37.09
CA ILE A 128 -1.25 -3.96 -35.82
C ILE A 128 -0.84 -2.50 -36.08
N ASN A 129 -0.10 -2.23 -37.15
CA ASN A 129 0.34 -0.87 -37.51
C ASN A 129 -0.78 0.05 -38.05
N ARG A 130 -2.05 -0.40 -38.02
CA ARG A 130 -3.23 0.38 -38.42
C ARG A 130 -4.20 0.70 -37.26
N TYR A 131 -3.89 0.26 -36.03
CA TYR A 131 -4.70 0.53 -34.84
C TYR A 131 -4.12 1.58 -33.88
N PHE A 132 -2.92 2.08 -34.13
CA PHE A 132 -2.20 3.03 -33.25
C PHE A 132 -2.08 4.47 -33.80
N THR A 133 -3.01 4.89 -34.65
CA THR A 133 -3.14 6.30 -35.06
C THR A 133 -4.55 6.83 -34.83
N PHE A 134 -4.65 7.71 -33.84
CA PHE A 134 -5.71 8.72 -33.64
C PHE A 134 -7.17 8.24 -33.70
N GLN A 135 -7.73 7.93 -32.52
CA GLN A 135 -9.13 8.22 -32.23
C GLN A 135 -9.26 8.95 -30.89
N SER A 136 -8.74 10.17 -30.85
CA SER A 136 -9.20 11.16 -29.88
C SER A 136 -10.60 11.60 -30.27
N ASP A 137 -11.64 11.04 -29.65
CA ASP A 137 -12.92 11.75 -29.54
C ASP A 137 -13.87 11.20 -28.46
N GLN A 138 -14.55 12.15 -27.80
CA GLN A 138 -15.72 11.99 -26.93
C GLN A 138 -15.63 11.07 -25.69
N PHE A 139 -14.99 11.59 -24.63
CA PHE A 139 -15.35 11.23 -23.25
C PHE A 139 -16.80 11.65 -22.94
N ASN A 140 -17.73 10.69 -22.96
CA ASN A 140 -19.12 10.93 -22.56
C ASN A 140 -19.26 10.77 -21.03
N PHE A 141 -18.80 11.78 -20.28
CA PHE A 141 -18.72 11.74 -18.81
C PHE A 141 -20.09 11.99 -18.16
N LYS A 142 -20.99 11.01 -18.21
CA LYS A 142 -22.30 11.08 -17.55
C LYS A 142 -22.31 10.29 -16.24
N ASN A 143 -22.50 11.02 -15.14
CA ASN A 143 -22.81 10.55 -13.78
C ASN A 143 -21.66 9.89 -12.98
N ILE A 144 -20.87 10.72 -12.29
CA ILE A 144 -20.36 10.39 -10.95
C ILE A 144 -20.83 11.49 -9.99
N TYR A 145 -21.99 11.27 -9.37
CA TYR A 145 -22.48 12.07 -8.25
C TYR A 145 -21.67 11.71 -6.99
N PHE A 146 -20.95 12.67 -6.41
CA PHE A 146 -20.53 12.59 -5.01
C PHE A 146 -20.47 14.00 -4.41
N ASP A 147 -21.18 14.15 -3.30
CA ASP A 147 -21.58 15.43 -2.74
C ASP A 147 -20.83 15.69 -1.41
N SER A 148 -20.20 16.87 -1.28
CA SER A 148 -19.64 17.35 0.00
C SER A 148 -19.35 18.85 -0.02
N GLU A 149 -20.07 19.61 0.80
CA GLU A 149 -19.80 21.03 1.06
C GLU A 149 -18.42 21.24 1.69
N GLN A 150 -17.73 22.35 1.38
CA GLN A 150 -16.42 22.73 1.95
C GLN A 150 -16.32 24.25 2.18
N ILE A 151 -15.67 24.63 3.28
CA ILE A 151 -15.36 26.02 3.67
C ILE A 151 -13.83 26.19 3.70
N SER A 152 -13.35 27.33 3.19
CA SER A 152 -11.92 27.71 3.18
C SER A 152 -11.40 28.12 4.58
N PRO A 153 -10.09 27.93 4.90
CA PRO A 153 -9.50 28.32 6.18
C PRO A 153 -9.54 29.83 6.50
N ASP A 154 -9.78 30.68 5.50
CA ASP A 154 -9.96 32.13 5.68
C ASP A 154 -11.38 32.52 6.11
N GLY A 155 -12.32 31.55 6.16
CA GLY A 155 -13.73 31.74 6.52
C GLY A 155 -14.53 32.59 5.51
N LYS A 156 -13.96 32.96 4.36
CA LYS A 156 -14.55 33.93 3.42
C LYS A 156 -15.12 33.33 2.16
N THR A 157 -14.77 32.09 1.82
CA THR A 157 -15.26 31.41 0.63
C THR A 157 -15.99 30.10 0.98
N VAL A 158 -17.32 30.14 0.80
CA VAL A 158 -18.15 28.95 0.60
C VAL A 158 -18.03 28.61 -0.89
N VAL A 159 -17.43 27.46 -1.20
CA VAL A 159 -17.31 27.02 -2.59
C VAL A 159 -18.58 26.25 -2.95
N ASN A 160 -19.62 26.96 -3.42
CA ASN A 160 -20.71 26.33 -4.17
C ASN A 160 -20.10 25.72 -5.43
N ARG A 161 -20.04 24.40 -5.50
CA ARG A 161 -19.33 23.68 -6.57
C ARG A 161 -20.27 22.86 -7.45
N GLU A 162 -21.18 23.56 -8.10
CA GLU A 162 -21.76 23.08 -9.35
C GLU A 162 -20.87 23.49 -10.53
N GLY A 163 -20.59 22.54 -11.43
CA GLY A 163 -20.20 22.81 -12.82
C GLY A 163 -18.77 23.30 -13.13
N ASP A 164 -17.97 23.68 -12.14
CA ASP A 164 -16.59 24.17 -12.34
C ASP A 164 -15.55 23.05 -12.17
N GLY A 165 -14.72 22.84 -13.20
CA GLY A 165 -13.63 21.86 -13.21
C GLY A 165 -12.35 22.32 -12.51
N SER A 166 -12.39 23.30 -11.59
CA SER A 166 -11.16 23.84 -11.01
C SER A 166 -10.45 22.82 -10.10
N LEU A 167 -9.26 22.41 -10.50
CA LEU A 167 -8.32 21.79 -9.59
C LEU A 167 -7.77 22.88 -8.65
N SER A 168 -8.27 22.94 -7.42
CA SER A 168 -7.68 23.83 -6.43
C SER A 168 -6.30 23.31 -6.05
N MET A 169 -5.34 24.21 -5.82
CA MET A 169 -4.00 23.85 -5.35
C MET A 169 -4.06 22.94 -4.10
N TRP A 170 -5.01 23.19 -3.20
CA TRP A 170 -5.30 22.35 -2.04
C TRP A 170 -5.73 20.91 -2.36
N SER A 171 -6.45 20.69 -3.47
CA SER A 171 -6.84 19.34 -3.90
C SER A 171 -5.67 18.50 -4.42
N LEU A 172 -4.59 19.17 -4.86
CA LEU A 172 -3.35 18.52 -5.32
C LEU A 172 -2.39 18.26 -4.15
N ILE A 173 -2.28 19.18 -3.19
CA ILE A 173 -1.39 19.06 -2.02
C ILE A 173 -1.97 18.12 -0.97
N GLY A 174 -3.23 18.35 -0.61
CA GLY A 174 -3.92 17.63 0.46
C GLY A 174 -4.74 16.49 -0.11
N GLN A 175 -4.10 15.41 -0.56
CA GLN A 175 -4.80 14.18 -0.93
C GLN A 175 -5.45 13.54 0.32
N ARG A 176 -6.66 13.99 0.67
CA ARG A 176 -7.44 13.50 1.81
C ARG A 176 -7.93 12.05 1.63
N ASN A 177 -8.02 11.59 0.38
CA ASN A 177 -8.25 10.18 0.03
C ASN A 177 -7.02 9.64 -0.71
N LEU A 178 -6.15 8.94 0.02
CA LEU A 178 -5.00 8.22 -0.54
C LEU A 178 -5.39 6.83 -1.10
N SER A 179 -6.66 6.40 -0.91
CA SER A 179 -7.21 5.23 -1.58
C SER A 179 -7.32 5.48 -3.09
N HIS A 180 -6.45 4.86 -3.87
CA HIS A 180 -6.39 4.96 -5.33
C HIS A 180 -6.56 3.60 -6.01
N ARG A 181 -6.89 3.61 -7.32
CA ARG A 181 -6.93 2.42 -8.18
C ARG A 181 -5.75 2.31 -9.15
N MET A 182 -4.77 3.23 -9.06
CA MET A 182 -3.54 3.19 -9.85
C MET A 182 -2.82 1.85 -9.65
N THR A 183 -2.38 1.25 -10.75
CA THR A 183 -1.39 0.18 -10.80
C THR A 183 -0.04 0.63 -10.25
N ASP A 184 0.88 -0.31 -10.01
CA ASP A 184 2.22 0.02 -9.53
C ASP A 184 2.99 0.93 -10.51
N ASP A 185 2.87 0.70 -11.81
CA ASP A 185 3.54 1.52 -12.84
C ASP A 185 2.98 2.96 -12.87
N GLU A 186 1.65 3.12 -12.82
CA GLU A 186 1.00 4.45 -12.74
C GLU A 186 1.33 5.18 -11.43
N LEU A 187 1.35 4.44 -10.31
CA LEU A 187 1.70 4.97 -8.99
C LEU A 187 3.17 5.40 -8.95
N PHE A 188 4.10 4.57 -9.45
CA PHE A 188 5.53 4.89 -9.47
C PHE A 188 5.83 6.06 -10.42
N TRP A 189 5.19 6.08 -11.60
CA TRP A 189 5.27 7.22 -12.50
C TRP A 189 4.78 8.51 -11.81
N ARG A 190 3.59 8.49 -11.20
CA ARG A 190 3.03 9.67 -10.51
C ARG A 190 3.88 10.12 -9.32
N ALA A 191 4.36 9.18 -8.51
CA ALA A 191 5.21 9.47 -7.35
C ALA A 191 6.62 9.94 -7.74
N SER A 192 7.05 9.69 -8.98
CA SER A 192 8.31 10.22 -9.53
C SER A 192 8.22 11.68 -10.01
N LEU A 193 7.02 12.26 -10.09
CA LEU A 193 6.82 13.66 -10.51
C LEU A 193 7.35 14.62 -9.45
N VAL A 194 8.25 15.52 -9.87
CA VAL A 194 8.87 16.54 -8.99
C VAL A 194 8.53 17.94 -9.53
N PRO A 195 8.04 18.86 -8.69
CA PRO A 195 7.91 20.26 -9.07
C PRO A 195 9.27 20.85 -9.46
N GLN A 196 9.36 21.52 -10.61
CA GLN A 196 10.59 22.20 -11.03
C GLN A 196 10.81 23.54 -10.30
N LYS A 197 9.75 24.12 -9.71
CA LYS A 197 9.84 25.30 -8.86
C LYS A 197 10.18 24.87 -7.42
N GLU A 198 11.33 25.31 -6.91
CA GLU A 198 11.80 24.98 -5.56
C GLU A 198 10.93 25.60 -4.46
N GLU A 199 10.44 26.81 -4.69
CA GLU A 199 9.50 27.51 -3.81
C GLU A 199 8.08 26.93 -3.89
N PHE A 200 7.56 26.48 -2.75
CA PHE A 200 6.16 26.07 -2.63
C PHE A 200 5.25 27.29 -2.43
N PRO A 201 4.03 27.32 -3.04
CA PRO A 201 3.08 28.42 -2.87
C PRO A 201 2.37 28.42 -1.49
N PHE A 202 2.93 27.73 -0.49
CA PHE A 202 2.40 27.55 0.85
C PHE A 202 3.54 27.18 1.81
N LYS A 203 3.40 27.51 3.09
CA LYS A 203 4.35 27.12 4.13
C LYS A 203 4.29 25.60 4.33
N ARG A 204 5.39 24.90 4.07
CA ARG A 204 5.51 23.45 4.36
C ARG A 204 6.00 23.20 5.79
N VAL A 205 5.39 22.22 6.45
CA VAL A 205 5.94 21.54 7.63
C VAL A 205 6.51 20.20 7.13
N PRO A 206 7.83 19.95 7.26
CA PRO A 206 8.39 18.66 6.88
C PRO A 206 7.75 17.53 7.69
N ARG A 207 7.27 16.49 7.00
CA ARG A 207 6.56 15.36 7.62
C ARG A 207 7.39 14.08 7.55
N VAL A 208 7.34 13.28 8.61
CA VAL A 208 7.93 11.93 8.66
C VAL A 208 6.85 10.89 8.36
N ALA A 209 7.01 10.16 7.27
CA ALA A 209 6.18 9.02 6.90
C ALA A 209 6.71 7.74 7.55
N PHE A 210 5.90 7.12 8.40
CA PHE A 210 6.18 5.84 9.03
C PHE A 210 5.54 4.72 8.18
N LEU A 211 6.39 3.90 7.57
CA LEU A 211 6.01 2.88 6.58
C LEU A 211 6.11 1.49 7.23
N PHE A 212 5.01 0.97 7.74
CA PHE A 212 4.95 -0.37 8.33
C PHE A 212 4.73 -1.42 7.23
N LEU A 213 5.69 -2.32 7.05
CA LEU A 213 5.58 -3.50 6.20
C LEU A 213 5.37 -4.71 7.10
N THR A 214 4.15 -5.27 7.13
CA THR A 214 3.76 -6.33 8.05
C THR A 214 3.17 -7.53 7.33
N ARG A 215 3.09 -8.67 8.03
CA ARG A 215 2.35 -9.86 7.58
C ARG A 215 0.94 -9.98 8.18
N GLY A 216 0.57 -9.10 9.11
CA GLY A 216 -0.66 -9.20 9.88
C GLY A 216 -0.67 -8.24 11.07
N PRO A 217 -1.00 -8.71 12.30
CA PRO A 217 -1.18 -7.84 13.45
C PRO A 217 0.08 -7.05 13.83
N LEU A 218 -0.15 -5.86 14.38
CA LEU A 218 0.85 -4.99 15.00
C LEU A 218 0.83 -5.23 16.53
N PRO A 219 1.60 -6.19 17.09
CA PRO A 219 1.62 -6.42 18.53
C PRO A 219 2.15 -5.19 19.30
N MET A 220 3.10 -4.46 18.71
CA MET A 220 3.66 -3.24 19.30
C MET A 220 2.75 -2.00 19.16
N LEU A 221 1.53 -2.16 18.61
CA LEU A 221 0.61 -1.05 18.36
C LEU A 221 0.37 -0.16 19.59
N PRO A 222 0.12 -0.66 20.82
CA PRO A 222 -0.12 0.21 21.97
C PRO A 222 1.09 1.08 22.35
N LEU A 223 2.32 0.61 22.08
CA LEU A 223 3.54 1.39 22.28
C LEU A 223 3.63 2.52 21.22
N TRP A 224 3.30 2.22 19.97
CA TRP A 224 3.22 3.22 18.90
C TRP A 224 2.09 4.23 19.13
N GLU A 225 0.96 3.83 19.72
CA GLU A 225 -0.10 4.76 20.13
C GLU A 225 0.38 5.76 21.17
N ARG A 226 1.20 5.34 22.17
CA ARG A 226 1.83 6.28 23.10
C ARG A 226 2.84 7.20 22.42
N PHE A 227 3.70 6.66 21.55
CA PHE A 227 4.70 7.44 20.81
C PHE A 227 4.11 8.60 19.99
N PHE A 228 2.94 8.39 19.37
CA PHE A 228 2.22 9.43 18.62
C PHE A 228 1.20 10.22 19.48
N SER A 229 0.96 9.84 20.74
CA SER A 229 -0.03 10.49 21.59
C SER A 229 0.32 11.95 21.85
N GLY A 230 -0.66 12.84 21.68
CA GLY A 230 -0.50 14.29 21.87
C GLY A 230 0.46 14.98 20.90
N GLN A 231 0.97 14.29 19.88
CA GLN A 231 1.91 14.85 18.92
C GLN A 231 1.21 15.66 17.82
N ASP A 232 1.98 16.57 17.22
CA ASP A 232 1.52 17.41 16.10
C ASP A 232 1.27 16.57 14.85
N VAL A 233 0.00 16.43 14.47
CA VAL A 233 -0.46 15.64 13.32
C VAL A 233 0.02 16.16 11.98
N GLU A 234 0.53 17.39 11.88
CA GLU A 234 1.14 17.87 10.64
C GLU A 234 2.54 17.30 10.42
N LYS A 235 3.19 16.79 11.49
CA LYS A 235 4.59 16.32 11.48
C LYS A 235 4.76 14.84 11.17
N TYR A 236 3.70 14.03 11.14
CA TYR A 236 3.79 12.61 10.76
C TYR A 236 2.65 12.11 9.88
N SER A 237 2.90 11.00 9.17
CA SER A 237 1.89 10.21 8.47
C SER A 237 2.20 8.71 8.60
N ILE A 238 1.20 7.84 8.44
CA ILE A 238 1.32 6.40 8.72
C ILE A 238 0.83 5.60 7.51
N TYR A 239 1.66 4.71 7.00
CA TYR A 239 1.31 3.80 5.90
C TYR A 239 1.53 2.37 6.35
N VAL A 240 0.59 1.47 6.06
CA VAL A 240 0.69 0.07 6.45
C VAL A 240 0.47 -0.81 5.22
N HIS A 241 1.49 -1.56 4.84
CA HIS A 241 1.36 -2.67 3.91
C HIS A 241 1.17 -3.96 4.70
N ALA A 242 0.14 -4.73 4.36
CA ALA A 242 -0.17 -6.01 4.99
C ALA A 242 -0.56 -7.06 3.93
N LEU A 243 -0.58 -8.34 4.31
CA LEU A 243 -1.05 -9.39 3.42
C LEU A 243 -2.53 -9.18 3.01
N PRO A 244 -2.92 -9.54 1.77
CA PRO A 244 -4.30 -9.47 1.32
C PRO A 244 -5.27 -10.20 2.25
N GLY A 245 -6.41 -9.56 2.55
CA GLY A 245 -7.42 -10.08 3.47
C GLY A 245 -7.17 -9.80 4.95
N TYR A 246 -6.00 -9.29 5.35
CA TYR A 246 -5.82 -8.73 6.69
C TYR A 246 -6.53 -7.37 6.79
N GLU A 247 -7.24 -7.10 7.88
CA GLU A 247 -7.78 -5.77 8.20
C GLU A 247 -7.28 -5.34 9.58
N LEU A 248 -6.68 -4.15 9.66
CA LEU A 248 -6.22 -3.59 10.93
C LEU A 248 -7.41 -3.05 11.72
N LYS A 249 -7.86 -3.81 12.72
CA LYS A 249 -8.97 -3.42 13.62
C LYS A 249 -8.45 -2.52 14.75
N VAL A 250 -8.77 -1.23 14.67
CA VAL A 250 -8.42 -0.22 15.67
C VAL A 250 -9.64 0.58 16.13
N SER A 251 -9.56 1.13 17.34
CA SER A 251 -10.55 2.10 17.84
C SER A 251 -10.64 3.30 16.89
N SER A 252 -11.83 3.92 16.82
CA SER A 252 -12.02 5.19 16.10
C SER A 252 -11.23 6.36 16.70
N SER A 253 -10.65 6.21 17.90
CA SER A 253 -9.77 7.19 18.55
C SER A 253 -8.29 6.98 18.25
N SER A 254 -7.91 5.86 17.63
CA SER A 254 -6.51 5.51 17.37
C SER A 254 -5.86 6.47 16.36
N VAL A 255 -4.55 6.67 16.48
CA VAL A 255 -3.74 7.35 15.46
C VAL A 255 -3.60 6.51 14.17
N PHE A 256 -3.91 5.21 14.24
CA PHE A 256 -3.92 4.28 13.11
C PHE A 256 -5.33 4.13 12.47
N THR A 257 -6.33 4.92 12.87
CA THR A 257 -7.66 4.85 12.22
C THR A 257 -7.59 5.37 10.79
N VAL A 258 -8.11 4.60 9.83
CA VAL A 258 -8.42 5.11 8.47
C VAL A 258 -9.34 6.33 8.57
N ALA A 259 -9.05 7.40 7.82
CA ALA A 259 -9.99 8.48 7.54
C ALA A 259 -11.21 8.00 6.73
N ARG A 260 -12.12 7.24 7.36
CA ARG A 260 -13.41 6.87 6.76
C ARG A 260 -14.36 8.07 6.88
N PHE A 261 -14.80 8.59 5.74
CA PHE A 261 -15.82 9.62 5.67
C PHE A 261 -17.14 9.06 6.22
N GLN A 262 -17.46 9.38 7.48
CA GLN A 262 -18.67 8.92 8.14
C GLN A 262 -19.63 10.11 8.28
N VAL A 263 -20.42 10.34 7.23
CA VAL A 263 -21.47 11.37 7.23
C VAL A 263 -22.50 11.01 8.29
N ARG A 264 -22.36 11.59 9.48
CA ARG A 264 -23.29 11.38 10.59
C ARG A 264 -24.49 12.29 10.38
N THR A 265 -25.40 11.89 9.48
CA THR A 265 -26.70 12.55 9.32
C THR A 265 -27.48 12.44 10.64
N LYS A 266 -27.37 13.45 11.50
CA LYS A 266 -28.34 13.66 12.56
C LYS A 266 -29.67 13.92 11.87
N ARG A 267 -30.62 13.00 11.96
CA ARG A 267 -32.04 13.33 11.76
C ARG A 267 -32.48 14.20 12.93
N GLY A 268 -32.09 15.47 12.89
CA GLY A 268 -32.58 16.50 13.79
C GLY A 268 -33.95 16.94 13.30
N THR A 269 -34.96 16.77 14.13
CA THR A 269 -36.26 17.43 13.97
C THR A 269 -36.05 18.94 13.90
N CYS A 270 -36.70 19.60 12.94
CA CYS A 270 -36.64 21.06 12.78
C CYS A 270 -37.11 21.76 14.07
N GLY A 271 -36.28 22.62 14.67
CA GLY A 271 -36.70 23.42 15.83
C GLY A 271 -35.69 23.61 16.96
N ALA A 272 -34.43 23.93 16.67
CA ALA A 272 -33.53 24.61 17.61
C ALA A 272 -32.35 25.24 16.84
N ALA A 273 -31.88 26.41 17.24
CA ALA A 273 -30.78 27.10 16.59
C ALA A 273 -29.49 26.26 16.65
N ALA A 274 -28.98 25.85 15.50
CA ALA A 274 -27.72 25.12 15.40
C ALA A 274 -26.55 26.09 15.63
N SER A 275 -25.91 26.02 16.81
CA SER A 275 -24.62 26.67 17.04
C SER A 275 -23.58 26.08 16.09
N ASN A 276 -22.97 26.93 15.24
CA ASN A 276 -21.96 26.55 14.26
C ASN A 276 -20.62 26.17 14.92
N ASN A 277 -20.58 24.99 15.53
CA ASN A 277 -19.34 24.32 15.95
C ASN A 277 -19.06 23.14 15.02
N VAL A 278 -18.55 23.44 13.82
CA VAL A 278 -17.95 22.43 12.94
C VAL A 278 -16.61 22.04 13.55
N ALA A 279 -16.59 20.91 14.25
CA ALA A 279 -15.34 20.31 14.72
C ALA A 279 -14.53 19.84 13.50
N LEU A 280 -13.47 20.58 13.16
CA LEU A 280 -12.50 20.19 12.15
C LEU A 280 -11.83 18.87 12.55
N MET A 281 -12.31 17.76 11.99
CA MET A 281 -11.67 16.45 12.16
C MET A 281 -10.42 16.34 11.29
N ASN A 282 -9.32 16.91 11.78
CA ASN A 282 -7.98 16.46 11.39
C ASN A 282 -7.80 15.02 11.90
N LYS A 283 -8.06 14.02 11.06
CA LYS A 283 -8.08 12.63 11.50
C LYS A 283 -7.39 11.67 10.52
N TYR A 284 -6.06 11.68 10.66
CA TYR A 284 -5.09 10.63 10.33
C TYR A 284 -5.05 10.14 8.87
N SER A 285 -3.95 10.48 8.18
CA SER A 285 -3.52 9.83 6.94
C SER A 285 -2.94 8.45 7.25
N PHE A 286 -3.84 7.49 7.49
CA PHE A 286 -3.54 6.05 7.49
C PHE A 286 -3.93 5.45 6.14
N VAL A 287 -3.00 4.76 5.49
CA VAL A 287 -3.24 4.04 4.22
C VAL A 287 -2.92 2.57 4.38
N GLN A 288 -3.92 1.71 4.14
CA GLN A 288 -3.68 0.27 4.05
C GLN A 288 -3.47 -0.15 2.58
N ILE A 289 -2.34 -0.81 2.34
CA ILE A 289 -1.93 -1.33 1.04
C ILE A 289 -1.83 -2.85 1.19
N SER A 290 -2.26 -3.64 0.19
CA SER A 290 -2.14 -5.09 0.28
C SER A 290 -1.82 -5.77 -1.06
N GLN A 291 -0.72 -6.51 -1.08
CA GLN A 291 -0.36 -7.49 -2.10
C GLN A 291 0.45 -8.61 -1.42
N HIS A 292 0.55 -9.80 -2.02
CA HIS A 292 1.36 -10.88 -1.46
C HIS A 292 2.86 -10.53 -1.47
N VAL A 293 3.55 -10.90 -0.39
CA VAL A 293 4.99 -10.74 -0.23
C VAL A 293 5.63 -12.04 0.25
N GLU A 294 6.69 -12.46 -0.44
CA GLU A 294 7.49 -13.64 -0.11
C GLU A 294 8.88 -13.21 0.40
N TRP A 295 9.41 -13.94 1.38
CA TRP A 295 10.71 -13.61 1.98
C TRP A 295 11.87 -13.83 1.01
N GLY A 296 12.79 -12.86 0.92
CA GLY A 296 13.93 -12.89 0.00
C GLY A 296 13.54 -12.80 -1.48
N SER A 297 12.29 -12.48 -1.79
CA SER A 297 11.77 -12.30 -3.15
C SER A 297 11.62 -10.82 -3.50
N VAL A 298 11.65 -10.50 -4.80
CA VAL A 298 11.48 -9.13 -5.31
C VAL A 298 10.14 -8.50 -4.86
N SER A 299 9.15 -9.30 -4.51
CA SER A 299 7.87 -8.84 -3.95
C SER A 299 8.02 -7.99 -2.67
N LEU A 300 9.09 -8.17 -1.88
CA LEU A 300 9.37 -7.28 -0.74
C LEU A 300 9.74 -5.88 -1.21
N VAL A 301 10.67 -5.78 -2.18
CA VAL A 301 11.04 -4.52 -2.82
C VAL A 301 9.83 -3.86 -3.50
N ASP A 302 8.91 -4.66 -4.06
CA ASP A 302 7.66 -4.15 -4.63
C ASP A 302 6.74 -3.53 -3.57
N ALA A 303 6.62 -4.15 -2.39
CA ALA A 303 5.89 -3.59 -1.26
C ALA A 303 6.55 -2.34 -0.67
N GLU A 304 7.88 -2.31 -0.56
CA GLU A 304 8.68 -1.15 -0.13
C GLU A 304 8.52 0.02 -1.10
N LYS A 305 8.68 -0.21 -2.42
CA LYS A 305 8.45 0.81 -3.45
C LYS A 305 7.01 1.31 -3.44
N ARG A 306 6.02 0.45 -3.18
CA ARG A 306 4.60 0.82 -3.10
C ARG A 306 4.26 1.66 -1.86
N LEU A 307 4.86 1.36 -0.72
CA LEU A 307 4.81 2.19 0.49
C LEU A 307 5.44 3.57 0.24
N LEU A 308 6.67 3.61 -0.28
CA LEU A 308 7.37 4.84 -0.64
C LEU A 308 6.55 5.69 -1.63
N ALA A 309 6.05 5.08 -2.70
CA ALA A 309 5.32 5.80 -3.73
C ALA A 309 3.97 6.36 -3.24
N ASN A 310 3.23 5.61 -2.41
CA ASN A 310 2.02 6.13 -1.75
C ASN A 310 2.36 7.33 -0.85
N ALA A 311 3.41 7.22 -0.04
CA ALA A 311 3.81 8.28 0.86
C ALA A 311 4.37 9.51 0.15
N LEU A 312 4.94 9.35 -1.05
CA LEU A 312 5.41 10.44 -1.92
C LEU A 312 4.27 11.28 -2.52
N LEU A 313 3.05 10.74 -2.62
CA LEU A 313 1.89 11.51 -3.11
C LEU A 313 1.54 12.69 -2.19
N ASP A 314 1.83 12.58 -0.90
CA ASP A 314 1.80 13.71 0.03
C ASP A 314 3.10 14.53 -0.13
N PHE A 315 2.96 15.76 -0.63
CA PHE A 315 4.08 16.69 -0.77
C PHE A 315 4.69 17.12 0.58
N SER A 316 3.99 16.94 1.70
CA SER A 316 4.50 17.27 3.05
C SER A 316 5.57 16.28 3.50
N ASN A 317 5.46 15.01 3.08
CA ASN A 317 6.38 13.94 3.45
C ASN A 317 7.79 14.17 2.90
N GLU A 318 8.74 14.40 3.80
CA GLU A 318 10.15 14.68 3.48
C GLU A 318 11.07 13.52 3.91
N ARG A 319 10.62 12.71 4.88
CA ARG A 319 11.38 11.62 5.51
C ARG A 319 10.55 10.34 5.52
N PHE A 320 11.17 9.21 5.19
CA PHE A 320 10.49 7.93 4.97
C PHE A 320 11.18 6.84 5.77
N VAL A 321 10.52 6.28 6.78
CA VAL A 321 11.08 5.28 7.70
C VAL A 321 10.39 3.93 7.48
N LEU A 322 11.14 2.89 7.11
CA LEU A 322 10.60 1.53 6.98
C LEU A 322 10.67 0.77 8.31
N LEU A 323 9.55 0.15 8.72
CA LEU A 323 9.38 -0.55 9.99
C LEU A 323 8.61 -1.87 9.80
N SER A 324 8.77 -2.83 10.71
CA SER A 324 7.96 -4.05 10.80
C SER A 324 7.00 -3.99 11.99
N GLU A 325 6.11 -5.00 12.09
CA GLU A 325 5.26 -5.23 13.26
C GLU A 325 6.02 -5.50 14.58
N SER A 326 7.33 -5.75 14.47
CA SER A 326 8.25 -6.13 15.54
C SER A 326 9.36 -5.09 15.77
N CYS A 327 9.19 -3.88 15.22
CA CYS A 327 10.03 -2.70 15.50
C CYS A 327 9.40 -1.83 16.60
N ILE A 328 10.26 -1.21 17.40
CA ILE A 328 9.89 -0.23 18.42
C ILE A 328 10.69 1.08 18.25
N PRO A 329 10.16 2.25 18.64
CA PRO A 329 10.97 3.43 18.88
C PRO A 329 11.72 3.31 20.22
N ILE A 330 12.92 3.88 20.32
CA ILE A 330 13.71 3.93 21.57
C ILE A 330 13.98 5.37 22.06
N TYR A 331 13.32 6.34 21.43
CA TYR A 331 13.32 7.76 21.78
C TYR A 331 11.93 8.35 21.52
N SER A 332 11.60 9.47 22.17
CA SER A 332 10.33 10.18 22.00
C SER A 332 10.16 10.79 20.61
N PHE A 333 8.90 10.97 20.18
CA PHE A 333 8.58 11.52 18.86
C PHE A 333 9.28 12.86 18.56
N PRO A 334 9.32 13.86 19.47
CA PRO A 334 10.05 15.11 19.20
C PRO A 334 11.54 14.90 18.93
N THR A 335 12.17 13.92 19.60
CA THR A 335 13.58 13.56 19.40
C THR A 335 13.79 12.91 18.04
N VAL A 336 12.98 11.91 17.70
CA VAL A 336 13.01 11.20 16.41
C VAL A 336 12.74 12.16 15.24
N TYR A 337 11.69 12.98 15.36
CA TYR A 337 11.33 13.98 14.36
C TYR A 337 12.46 14.97 14.11
N LYS A 338 13.03 15.56 15.18
CA LYS A 338 14.12 16.53 15.06
C LYS A 338 15.35 15.91 14.40
N TYR A 339 15.79 14.74 14.87
CA TYR A 339 16.95 14.04 14.32
C TYR A 339 16.78 13.70 12.83
N LEU A 340 15.59 13.29 12.40
CA LEU A 340 15.36 12.97 10.99
C LEU A 340 15.27 14.23 10.12
N VAL A 341 14.50 15.23 10.53
CA VAL A 341 14.29 16.45 9.73
C VAL A 341 15.56 17.31 9.63
N GLU A 342 16.39 17.38 10.67
CA GLU A 342 17.66 18.13 10.67
C GLU A 342 18.85 17.36 10.08
N SER A 343 18.65 16.13 9.59
CA SER A 343 19.72 15.36 8.94
C SER A 343 20.03 15.90 7.53
N ALA A 344 21.30 16.01 7.18
CA ALA A 344 21.75 16.29 5.81
C ALA A 344 21.72 15.04 4.90
N HIS A 345 21.64 13.83 5.50
CA HIS A 345 21.76 12.55 4.80
C HIS A 345 20.52 11.66 5.02
N SER A 346 20.43 10.62 4.21
CA SER A 346 19.57 9.45 4.45
C SER A 346 20.30 8.38 5.29
N PHE A 347 19.55 7.50 5.94
CA PHE A 347 20.07 6.38 6.72
C PHE A 347 19.74 5.00 6.08
N VAL A 348 20.33 4.76 4.91
CA VAL A 348 20.42 3.41 4.30
C VAL A 348 21.78 2.81 4.60
N GLU A 349 21.80 1.62 5.18
CA GLU A 349 23.05 0.87 5.37
C GLU A 349 23.62 0.40 4.03
N SER A 350 24.91 0.63 3.77
CA SER A 350 25.52 0.25 2.48
C SER A 350 27.03 0.00 2.61
N TYR A 351 27.40 -1.28 2.66
CA TYR A 351 28.78 -1.73 2.85
C TYR A 351 29.17 -2.83 1.86
N ASP A 352 30.49 -3.03 1.73
CA ASP A 352 31.08 -4.10 0.95
C ASP A 352 31.37 -5.30 1.87
N ASP A 353 30.60 -6.37 1.74
CA ASP A 353 30.77 -7.60 2.51
C ASP A 353 31.50 -8.64 1.65
N PRO A 354 32.79 -8.95 1.91
CA PRO A 354 33.57 -9.87 1.09
C PRO A 354 33.15 -11.34 1.26
N THR A 355 32.26 -11.67 2.18
CA THR A 355 31.87 -13.05 2.49
C THR A 355 30.90 -13.64 1.48
N ARG A 356 30.58 -14.93 1.65
CA ARG A 356 29.51 -15.64 0.93
C ARG A 356 28.13 -14.97 1.04
N TYR A 357 27.89 -14.16 2.10
CA TYR A 357 26.62 -13.50 2.36
C TYR A 357 26.54 -12.08 1.77
N GLY A 358 27.64 -11.56 1.23
CA GLY A 358 27.70 -10.28 0.54
C GLY A 358 28.03 -10.46 -0.94
N ARG A 359 29.30 -10.34 -1.29
CA ARG A 359 29.84 -10.58 -2.64
C ARG A 359 29.50 -11.96 -3.19
N GLY A 360 29.37 -12.99 -2.33
CA GLY A 360 28.98 -14.33 -2.76
C GLY A 360 27.56 -14.44 -3.35
N ARG A 361 26.69 -13.46 -3.11
CA ARG A 361 25.33 -13.38 -3.69
C ARG A 361 25.27 -12.64 -5.03
N TYR A 362 26.37 -12.02 -5.47
CA TYR A 362 26.41 -11.26 -6.72
C TYR A 362 26.33 -12.18 -7.95
N SER A 363 25.42 -11.86 -8.86
CA SER A 363 25.29 -12.55 -10.14
C SER A 363 26.16 -11.89 -11.22
N ARG A 364 27.06 -12.65 -11.85
CA ARG A 364 27.91 -12.15 -12.96
C ARG A 364 27.10 -11.67 -14.16
N TRP A 365 25.85 -12.12 -14.30
CA TRP A 365 24.90 -11.69 -15.34
C TRP A 365 24.38 -10.27 -15.16
N MET A 366 24.69 -9.61 -14.03
CA MET A 366 24.41 -8.18 -13.84
C MET A 366 25.46 -7.27 -14.51
N LYS A 367 26.55 -7.83 -15.06
CA LYS A 367 27.49 -7.09 -15.92
C LYS A 367 26.87 -6.80 -17.30
N PRO A 368 27.20 -5.67 -17.94
CA PRO A 368 28.13 -4.63 -17.47
C PRO A 368 27.51 -3.62 -16.50
N ASP A 369 26.19 -3.60 -16.35
CA ASP A 369 25.45 -2.53 -15.66
C ASP A 369 25.76 -2.39 -14.16
N ILE A 370 25.93 -3.50 -13.45
CA ILE A 370 26.41 -3.55 -12.05
C ILE A 370 27.64 -4.42 -12.00
N THR A 371 28.76 -3.84 -11.59
CA THR A 371 30.03 -4.55 -11.33
C THR A 371 30.09 -5.05 -9.88
N LEU A 372 30.92 -6.07 -9.63
CA LEU A 372 31.12 -6.61 -8.27
C LEU A 372 31.67 -5.55 -7.29
N SER A 373 32.43 -4.57 -7.79
CA SER A 373 32.95 -3.43 -7.01
C SER A 373 31.88 -2.43 -6.58
N GLU A 374 30.75 -2.41 -7.28
CA GLU A 374 29.58 -1.55 -6.97
C GLU A 374 28.55 -2.28 -6.10
N TRP A 375 28.57 -3.61 -6.07
CA TRP A 375 27.67 -4.45 -5.28
C TRP A 375 27.78 -4.13 -3.78
N ARG A 376 26.65 -3.83 -3.14
CA ARG A 376 26.59 -3.54 -1.70
C ARG A 376 25.56 -4.40 -1.02
N LYS A 377 25.76 -4.57 0.28
CA LYS A 377 24.84 -5.18 1.23
C LYS A 377 24.39 -4.12 2.23
N GLY A 378 23.20 -4.27 2.77
CA GLY A 378 22.68 -3.46 3.86
C GLY A 378 21.46 -4.13 4.50
N SER A 379 21.08 -3.61 5.66
CA SER A 379 19.77 -3.82 6.26
C SER A 379 18.63 -3.42 5.29
N GLN A 380 17.59 -4.24 5.24
CA GLN A 380 16.28 -3.89 4.65
C GLN A 380 15.71 -2.59 5.26
N TRP A 381 15.96 -2.35 6.56
CA TRP A 381 15.37 -1.25 7.34
C TRP A 381 16.13 0.04 7.09
N PHE A 382 15.51 0.95 6.33
CA PHE A 382 16.03 2.27 6.01
C PHE A 382 15.25 3.40 6.70
N GLU A 383 15.94 4.53 6.84
CA GLU A 383 15.30 5.83 6.61
C GLU A 383 15.86 6.42 5.31
N MET A 384 15.04 7.19 4.59
CA MET A 384 15.53 8.04 3.51
C MET A 384 14.81 9.38 3.35
N HIS A 385 15.53 10.36 2.81
CA HIS A 385 15.02 11.65 2.38
C HIS A 385 14.19 11.53 1.08
N ARG A 386 13.22 12.43 0.89
CA ARG A 386 12.35 12.49 -0.30
C ARG A 386 13.10 12.41 -1.62
N THR A 387 14.23 13.12 -1.72
CA THR A 387 15.09 13.11 -2.92
C THR A 387 15.52 11.69 -3.31
N LEU A 388 15.89 10.84 -2.34
CA LEU A 388 16.29 9.46 -2.63
C LEU A 388 15.07 8.56 -2.86
N ALA A 389 13.99 8.75 -2.09
CA ALA A 389 12.74 8.01 -2.28
C ALA A 389 12.22 8.15 -3.72
N ILE A 390 12.22 9.37 -4.27
CA ILE A 390 11.87 9.65 -5.68
C ILE A 390 12.77 8.87 -6.65
N LYS A 391 14.09 8.85 -6.43
CA LYS A 391 15.05 8.14 -7.30
C LYS A 391 14.85 6.62 -7.25
N ILE A 392 14.57 6.05 -6.08
CA ILE A 392 14.31 4.61 -5.90
C ILE A 392 12.98 4.19 -6.54
N VAL A 393 11.94 5.03 -6.45
CA VAL A 393 10.65 4.77 -7.11
C VAL A 393 10.77 4.91 -8.62
N ALA A 394 11.44 5.95 -9.11
CA ALA A 394 11.68 6.20 -10.53
C ALA A 394 12.61 5.19 -11.22
N ASP A 395 13.49 4.50 -10.50
CA ASP A 395 14.35 3.48 -11.11
C ASP A 395 13.55 2.26 -11.58
N THR A 396 13.66 2.01 -12.89
CA THR A 396 13.16 0.82 -13.57
C THR A 396 14.31 -0.08 -13.99
N LYS A 397 15.44 0.47 -14.46
CA LYS A 397 16.54 -0.30 -15.05
C LYS A 397 17.22 -1.21 -14.04
N TYR A 398 17.68 -0.67 -12.91
CA TYR A 398 18.47 -1.45 -11.96
C TYR A 398 17.57 -2.39 -11.14
N TYR A 399 16.40 -1.91 -10.74
CA TYR A 399 15.31 -2.72 -10.21
C TYR A 399 15.01 -3.95 -11.09
N MET A 400 14.89 -3.79 -12.42
CA MET A 400 14.64 -4.92 -13.32
C MET A 400 15.83 -5.89 -13.42
N LEU A 401 17.07 -5.43 -13.27
CA LEU A 401 18.24 -6.32 -13.15
C LEU A 401 18.19 -7.15 -11.86
N PHE A 402 17.82 -6.55 -10.73
CA PHE A 402 17.59 -7.28 -9.47
C PHE A 402 16.43 -8.27 -9.60
N ARG A 403 15.27 -7.85 -10.12
CA ARG A 403 14.11 -8.72 -10.40
C ARG A 403 14.49 -9.94 -11.25
N LYS A 404 15.35 -9.76 -12.25
CA LYS A 404 15.77 -10.81 -13.18
C LYS A 404 16.87 -11.73 -12.61
N TYR A 405 17.91 -11.17 -12.00
CA TYR A 405 19.16 -11.88 -11.68
C TYR A 405 19.44 -12.08 -10.18
N CYS A 406 18.76 -11.37 -9.27
CA CYS A 406 18.83 -11.64 -7.83
C CYS A 406 17.71 -12.62 -7.46
N LYS A 407 18.01 -13.91 -7.53
CA LYS A 407 17.15 -15.01 -7.06
C LYS A 407 17.81 -15.69 -5.84
N PRO A 408 17.05 -16.33 -4.94
CA PRO A 408 17.61 -17.03 -3.78
C PRO A 408 18.82 -17.91 -4.14
N SER A 409 19.94 -17.83 -3.43
CA SER A 409 20.19 -17.17 -2.14
C SER A 409 20.58 -15.68 -2.17
N CYS A 410 20.34 -14.96 -3.28
CA CYS A 410 20.36 -13.50 -3.32
C CYS A 410 19.02 -12.92 -2.81
N TYR A 411 19.08 -11.88 -1.97
CA TYR A 411 17.92 -11.19 -1.39
C TYR A 411 17.89 -9.73 -1.84
N PRO A 412 16.95 -9.32 -2.72
CA PRO A 412 17.00 -8.01 -3.35
C PRO A 412 16.73 -6.86 -2.36
N ASP A 413 15.95 -7.12 -1.32
CA ASP A 413 15.69 -6.23 -0.18
C ASP A 413 16.97 -5.83 0.59
N GLU A 414 17.97 -6.72 0.69
CA GLU A 414 19.26 -6.43 1.34
C GLU A 414 20.33 -5.84 0.39
N HIS A 415 20.08 -5.78 -0.92
CA HIS A 415 21.11 -5.49 -1.93
C HIS A 415 20.75 -4.42 -2.97
N TYR A 416 19.48 -4.27 -3.36
CA TYR A 416 19.05 -3.34 -4.42
C TYR A 416 19.29 -1.88 -4.05
N ILE A 417 18.63 -1.38 -3.01
CA ILE A 417 18.74 0.02 -2.58
C ILE A 417 20.20 0.37 -2.18
N PRO A 418 20.93 -0.45 -1.39
CA PRO A 418 22.33 -0.18 -1.07
C PRO A 418 23.25 -0.06 -2.29
N THR A 419 23.08 -0.95 -3.29
CA THR A 419 23.88 -0.96 -4.52
C THR A 419 23.54 0.24 -5.41
N TYR A 420 22.25 0.54 -5.59
CA TYR A 420 21.78 1.67 -6.38
C TYR A 420 22.28 3.00 -5.81
N LEU A 421 22.12 3.21 -4.50
CA LEU A 421 22.61 4.42 -3.84
C LEU A 421 24.13 4.53 -3.91
N ARG A 422 24.89 3.45 -3.71
CA ARG A 422 26.35 3.48 -3.88
C ARG A 422 26.77 3.89 -5.30
N LYS A 423 26.05 3.43 -6.32
CA LYS A 423 26.38 3.69 -7.73
C LYS A 423 26.07 5.13 -8.16
N PHE A 424 25.00 5.74 -7.65
CA PHE A 424 24.51 7.03 -8.17
C PHE A 424 24.41 8.17 -7.14
N HIS A 425 24.19 7.87 -5.86
CA HIS A 425 23.72 8.85 -4.87
C HIS A 425 24.44 8.74 -3.52
N GLY A 426 25.65 8.16 -3.49
CA GLY A 426 26.37 7.84 -2.25
C GLY A 426 26.66 9.07 -1.36
N ALA A 427 26.79 10.26 -1.95
CA ALA A 427 26.98 11.51 -1.22
C ALA A 427 25.74 11.97 -0.41
N LEU A 428 24.55 11.45 -0.72
CA LEU A 428 23.31 11.75 -0.01
C LEU A 428 22.97 10.71 1.09
N ASN A 429 23.83 9.71 1.28
CA ASN A 429 23.60 8.58 2.16
C ASN A 429 24.72 8.43 3.20
N SER A 430 24.33 8.20 4.46
CA SER A 430 25.26 8.01 5.58
C SER A 430 25.92 6.62 5.63
N ASN A 431 25.47 5.68 4.80
CA ASN A 431 25.90 4.27 4.76
C ASN A 431 25.65 3.48 6.06
N ARG A 432 24.83 4.00 6.98
CA ARG A 432 24.35 3.33 8.20
C ARG A 432 22.82 3.36 8.27
N THR A 433 22.23 2.46 9.05
CA THR A 433 20.80 2.50 9.43
C THR A 433 20.60 3.18 10.79
N VAL A 434 19.38 3.67 11.04
CA VAL A 434 18.88 4.14 12.35
C VAL A 434 18.10 3.06 13.12
N THR A 435 18.03 1.83 12.61
CA THR A 435 17.33 0.71 13.24
C THR A 435 18.33 -0.30 13.80
N TYR A 436 18.39 -0.44 15.13
CA TYR A 436 19.23 -1.44 15.79
C TYR A 436 18.73 -2.85 15.50
N VAL A 437 19.66 -3.77 15.24
CA VAL A 437 19.41 -5.19 14.99
C VAL A 437 20.52 -6.00 15.65
N ASP A 438 20.16 -7.03 16.42
CA ASP A 438 21.12 -7.96 17.01
C ASP A 438 21.29 -9.22 16.14
N TRP A 439 22.54 -9.49 15.76
CA TRP A 439 22.96 -10.63 14.95
C TRP A 439 23.89 -11.60 15.70
N SER A 440 24.01 -11.47 17.03
CA SER A 440 24.90 -12.28 17.87
C SER A 440 24.63 -13.79 17.80
N GLU A 441 23.38 -14.19 17.55
CA GLU A 441 22.98 -15.60 17.35
C GLU A 441 23.51 -16.22 16.05
N MET A 442 24.12 -15.45 15.14
CA MET A 442 24.64 -15.89 13.83
C MET A 442 23.63 -16.64 12.93
N ALA A 443 22.34 -16.45 13.18
CA ALA A 443 21.24 -17.10 12.46
C ALA A 443 20.87 -16.38 11.14
N PRO A 444 20.08 -17.01 10.24
CA PRO A 444 19.58 -16.37 9.02
C PRO A 444 18.62 -15.20 9.25
N HIS A 445 18.20 -14.98 10.50
CA HIS A 445 17.39 -13.87 10.97
C HIS A 445 18.01 -13.35 12.29
N PRO A 446 17.76 -12.09 12.67
CA PRO A 446 18.28 -11.55 13.92
C PRO A 446 17.63 -12.18 15.16
N ALA A 447 18.27 -11.96 16.31
CA ALA A 447 17.77 -12.34 17.62
C ALA A 447 16.42 -11.66 17.93
N SER A 448 15.62 -12.30 18.78
CA SER A 448 14.29 -11.82 19.15
C SER A 448 14.19 -11.58 20.66
N PHE A 449 13.99 -10.33 21.07
CA PHE A 449 13.87 -9.93 22.47
C PHE A 449 12.48 -10.31 22.99
N THR A 450 12.46 -11.19 23.99
CA THR A 450 11.25 -11.58 24.74
C THR A 450 11.04 -10.67 25.96
N ALA A 451 9.96 -10.88 26.70
CA ALA A 451 9.76 -10.25 28.01
C ALA A 451 10.98 -10.33 28.95
N ALA A 452 11.68 -11.48 28.98
CA ALA A 452 12.80 -11.70 29.88
C ALA A 452 14.06 -10.89 29.50
N ASN A 453 14.27 -10.64 28.21
CA ASN A 453 15.41 -9.87 27.69
C ASN A 453 15.12 -8.35 27.66
N THR A 454 13.84 -7.97 27.65
CA THR A 454 13.40 -6.59 27.45
C THR A 454 13.34 -5.84 28.77
N THR A 455 14.49 -5.29 29.17
CA THR A 455 14.67 -4.52 30.41
C THR A 455 14.94 -3.05 30.15
N GLU A 456 14.68 -2.19 31.14
CA GLU A 456 15.05 -0.77 31.12
C GLU A 456 16.55 -0.57 30.83
N GLY A 457 17.41 -1.31 31.54
CA GLY A 457 18.87 -1.25 31.34
C GLY A 457 19.30 -1.66 29.92
N PHE A 458 18.59 -2.62 29.30
CA PHE A 458 18.83 -2.99 27.91
C PHE A 458 18.44 -1.87 26.95
N ILE A 459 17.24 -1.27 27.06
CA ILE A 459 16.87 -0.17 26.17
C ILE A 459 17.78 1.05 26.38
N GLN A 460 18.20 1.32 27.62
CA GLN A 460 19.18 2.37 27.91
C GLN A 460 20.57 2.08 27.31
N SER A 461 21.00 0.81 27.21
CA SER A 461 22.25 0.45 26.54
C SER A 461 22.18 0.66 25.02
N LEU A 462 21.02 0.41 24.38
CA LEU A 462 20.80 0.73 22.96
C LEU A 462 20.92 2.23 22.68
N ARG A 463 20.44 3.07 23.60
CA ARG A 463 20.53 4.54 23.51
C ARG A 463 21.96 5.05 23.69
N ASN A 464 22.74 4.37 24.53
CA ASN A 464 24.14 4.71 24.85
C ASN A 464 25.17 3.93 24.01
N ASN A 465 24.79 3.43 22.83
CA ASN A 465 25.61 2.55 21.99
C ASN A 465 26.70 3.30 21.19
N GLY A 466 27.64 3.92 21.91
CA GLY A 466 28.83 4.56 21.36
C GLY A 466 28.57 5.92 20.68
N THR A 467 29.34 6.21 19.63
CA THR A 467 29.14 7.41 18.79
C THR A 467 29.27 7.05 17.31
N CYS A 468 28.56 7.80 16.47
CA CYS A 468 28.47 7.57 15.04
C CYS A 468 28.39 8.90 14.27
N SER A 469 28.57 8.84 12.96
CA SER A 469 28.47 9.99 12.07
C SER A 469 27.02 10.50 11.94
N TYR A 470 26.85 11.81 12.14
CA TYR A 470 25.60 12.53 11.88
C TYR A 470 25.94 13.90 11.30
N ASN A 471 25.36 14.23 10.15
CA ASN A 471 25.76 15.38 9.33
C ASN A 471 27.28 15.37 9.09
N SER A 472 27.98 16.45 9.45
CA SER A 472 29.45 16.56 9.39
C SER A 472 30.15 16.21 10.71
N GLY A 473 29.42 15.78 11.75
CA GLY A 473 29.93 15.58 13.10
C GLY A 473 29.69 14.16 13.65
N LYS A 474 29.87 14.02 14.97
CA LYS A 474 29.52 12.81 15.72
C LYS A 474 28.30 13.06 16.61
N THR A 475 27.48 12.02 16.78
CA THR A 475 26.35 12.00 17.71
C THR A 475 26.42 10.73 18.58
N PRO A 476 25.91 10.75 19.83
CA PRO A 476 25.64 9.54 20.61
C PRO A 476 24.35 8.82 20.16
N ILE A 477 23.43 9.51 19.47
CA ILE A 477 22.16 8.94 19.02
C ILE A 477 22.37 8.16 17.72
N CYS A 478 22.72 6.88 17.84
CA CYS A 478 23.04 6.05 16.67
C CYS A 478 21.87 5.23 16.13
N TYR A 479 20.88 4.96 16.96
CA TYR A 479 19.66 4.25 16.58
C TYR A 479 18.45 5.00 17.16
N LEU A 480 17.39 5.11 16.37
CA LEU A 480 16.10 5.68 16.75
C LEU A 480 15.06 4.58 17.00
N PHE A 481 15.25 3.43 16.36
CA PHE A 481 14.39 2.27 16.42
C PHE A 481 15.19 1.01 16.75
N ALA A 482 14.53 -0.03 17.24
CA ALA A 482 15.14 -1.32 17.52
C ALA A 482 14.23 -2.49 17.11
N ARG A 483 14.86 -3.62 16.77
CA ARG A 483 14.21 -4.90 16.42
C ARG A 483 15.14 -6.08 16.73
N LYS A 484 14.62 -7.30 16.91
CA LYS A 484 13.23 -7.73 16.78
C LYS A 484 12.61 -7.95 18.16
N PHE A 485 11.42 -7.41 18.41
CA PHE A 485 10.68 -7.64 19.65
C PHE A 485 9.55 -8.65 19.44
N ASP A 486 9.47 -9.62 20.34
CA ASP A 486 8.37 -10.59 20.43
C ASP A 486 7.14 -9.95 21.12
N PRO A 487 5.89 -10.37 20.83
CA PRO A 487 4.70 -9.83 21.51
C PRO A 487 4.76 -9.85 23.04
N SER A 488 5.46 -10.81 23.65
CA SER A 488 5.66 -10.86 25.11
C SER A 488 6.41 -9.65 25.67
N ALA A 489 7.23 -8.97 24.86
CA ALA A 489 7.98 -7.79 25.27
C ALA A 489 7.10 -6.54 25.50
N LEU A 490 5.85 -6.53 25.02
CA LEU A 490 4.98 -5.36 25.06
C LEU A 490 4.73 -4.83 26.49
N GLU A 491 4.39 -5.70 27.44
CA GLU A 491 4.07 -5.28 28.82
C GLU A 491 5.29 -4.65 29.54
N PRO A 492 6.50 -5.25 29.50
CA PRO A 492 7.73 -4.57 29.94
C PRO A 492 7.94 -3.21 29.26
N LEU A 493 7.84 -3.13 27.92
CA LEU A 493 8.03 -1.89 27.17
C LEU A 493 7.06 -0.80 27.62
N LEU A 494 5.77 -1.12 27.79
CA LEU A 494 4.75 -0.18 28.29
C LEU A 494 4.98 0.23 29.76
N THR A 495 5.71 -0.57 30.54
CA THR A 495 6.01 -0.28 31.95
C THR A 495 7.13 0.74 32.11
N PHE A 496 8.17 0.68 31.27
CA PHE A 496 9.34 1.58 31.37
C PHE A 496 9.48 2.62 30.24
N ALA A 497 8.56 2.67 29.27
CA ALA A 497 8.60 3.67 28.18
C ALA A 497 8.66 5.13 28.69
N PRO A 498 7.88 5.56 29.70
CA PRO A 498 7.99 6.92 30.24
C PRO A 498 9.37 7.25 30.82
N GLN A 499 10.02 6.27 31.46
CA GLN A 499 11.30 6.39 32.17
C GLN A 499 12.47 6.44 31.19
N VAL A 500 12.47 5.57 30.18
CA VAL A 500 13.61 5.38 29.27
C VAL A 500 13.39 6.04 27.91
N MET A 501 12.21 5.91 27.32
CA MET A 501 11.92 6.40 25.96
C MET A 501 11.34 7.82 25.95
N GLY A 502 10.68 8.22 27.04
CA GLY A 502 10.14 9.55 27.27
C GLY A 502 8.74 9.79 26.70
N PHE A 503 7.85 8.78 26.74
CA PHE A 503 6.43 8.85 26.37
C PHE A 503 5.60 7.71 26.99
#